data_AF-A0A8I6AIQ3-F1
#
_entry.id   AF-A0A8I6AIQ3-F1
#
_cell.length_a   1.000
_cell.length_b   1.000
_cell.length_c   1.000
_cell.angle_alpha   90.00
_cell.angle_beta   90.00
_cell.angle_gamma   90.00
#
_symmetry.space_group_name_H-M   'P 1'
#
loop_
_entity.id
_entity.type
_entity.pdbx_description
1 polymer ?
#
loop_
_entity_poly.entity_id
_entity_poly.type
_entity_poly.pdbx_seq_one_letter_code
_entity_poly.pdbx_strand_id
1 'polypeptide(L)'
;MDGAAVASDLLTLGYDALPEGASRGPACADFRALCARLAAELTTLGAVERREEGTAVLGAGHGPDAEEEFLRQLAGLLRALHCPDRALCGGDCATMLREPGGGLRLLRFLCSELQAARLLHLKLQRDPSPVPSFGEGTKEGNDVVQELMLTLKALGLPRPLRGTLASQLLREFHDKVERQRPLLSLSFQEALEALSQSLTEQYGCRRCLLLKRLDLTTSAFHWGDRAEAHSEVMKAVLCPIRGLLTPESDVSTAHVLAARADLSRLVPATSVAARRGTSCAINKVLMGDVPDRGGRPSELEAPMPTWKSRREDGGRGKAGQQRWGRRKKKK
;
A
#
# COMPACT_ATOMS: atom_id res chain seq x y z
N MET A 1 -3.32 37.09 -16.14
CA MET A 1 -3.63 35.70 -16.55
C MET A 1 -4.68 35.06 -15.64
N ASP A 2 -4.68 35.33 -14.32
CA ASP A 2 -5.58 34.64 -13.38
C ASP A 2 -7.07 35.02 -13.45
N GLY A 3 -7.42 36.24 -13.89
CA GLY A 3 -8.82 36.69 -13.92
C GLY A 3 -9.71 35.92 -14.89
N ALA A 4 -9.18 35.48 -16.03
CA ALA A 4 -9.94 34.72 -17.03
C ALA A 4 -10.28 33.31 -16.55
N ALA A 5 -9.39 32.68 -15.79
CA ALA A 5 -9.63 31.37 -15.19
C ALA A 5 -10.75 31.44 -14.15
N VAL A 6 -10.71 32.42 -13.24
CA VAL A 6 -11.75 32.61 -12.22
C VAL A 6 -13.10 32.95 -12.87
N ALA A 7 -13.13 33.74 -13.94
CA ALA A 7 -14.36 34.02 -14.67
C ALA A 7 -14.96 32.77 -15.31
N SER A 8 -14.12 31.89 -15.88
CA SER A 8 -14.54 30.58 -16.38
C SER A 8 -15.08 29.69 -15.26
N ASP A 9 -14.40 29.63 -14.12
CA ASP A 9 -14.83 28.82 -12.97
C ASP A 9 -16.20 29.29 -12.45
N LEU A 10 -16.44 30.60 -12.33
CA LEU A 10 -17.73 31.15 -11.93
C LEU A 10 -18.84 30.80 -12.92
N LEU A 11 -18.58 30.89 -14.23
CA LEU A 11 -19.54 30.50 -15.27
C LEU A 11 -19.87 29.00 -15.17
N THR A 12 -18.86 28.14 -14.97
CA THR A 12 -19.11 26.69 -14.76
C THR A 12 -19.92 26.39 -13.51
N LEU A 13 -19.83 27.25 -12.49
CA LEU A 13 -20.59 27.16 -11.25
C LEU A 13 -22.00 27.77 -11.37
N GLY A 14 -22.34 28.42 -12.48
CA GLY A 14 -23.64 29.04 -12.72
C GLY A 14 -23.76 30.48 -12.21
N TYR A 15 -22.63 31.15 -11.95
CA TYR A 15 -22.58 32.58 -11.61
C TYR A 15 -22.27 33.43 -12.84
N ASP A 16 -22.76 34.67 -12.84
CA ASP A 16 -22.47 35.64 -13.89
C ASP A 16 -20.99 35.97 -13.99
N ALA A 17 -20.56 36.45 -15.16
CA ALA A 17 -19.19 36.88 -15.39
C ALA A 17 -18.73 37.89 -14.32
N LEU A 18 -17.46 37.76 -13.91
CA LEU A 18 -16.86 38.56 -12.85
C LEU A 18 -17.09 40.06 -13.13
N PRO A 19 -17.88 40.78 -12.31
CA PRO A 19 -18.17 42.18 -12.59
C PRO A 19 -16.85 42.96 -12.60
N GLU A 20 -16.68 43.95 -13.48
CA GLU A 20 -15.41 44.67 -13.63
C GLU A 20 -14.89 45.25 -12.28
N GLY A 21 -15.81 45.52 -11.34
CA GLY A 21 -15.53 45.93 -9.97
C GLY A 21 -15.03 44.84 -9.00
N ALA A 22 -15.23 43.55 -9.28
CA ALA A 22 -14.75 42.45 -8.44
C ALA A 22 -13.22 42.30 -8.47
N SER A 23 -12.55 42.96 -9.40
CA SER A 23 -11.09 43.15 -9.40
C SER A 23 -10.61 44.13 -8.32
N ARG A 24 -11.51 44.91 -7.69
CA ARG A 24 -11.18 46.01 -6.75
C ARG A 24 -11.17 45.60 -5.27
N GLY A 25 -11.23 44.30 -4.97
CA GLY A 25 -11.07 43.79 -3.60
C GLY A 25 -12.25 44.07 -2.66
N PRO A 26 -12.05 44.06 -1.33
CA PRO A 26 -13.11 44.00 -0.32
C PRO A 26 -13.93 45.30 -0.19
N ALA A 27 -13.42 46.43 -0.68
CA ALA A 27 -14.15 47.70 -0.71
C ALA A 27 -15.35 47.68 -1.69
N CYS A 28 -15.34 46.79 -2.69
CA CYS A 28 -16.44 46.68 -3.65
C CYS A 28 -17.62 45.88 -3.06
N ALA A 29 -18.83 46.45 -3.11
CA ALA A 29 -20.04 45.79 -2.64
C ALA A 29 -20.37 44.53 -3.46
N ASP A 30 -20.19 44.57 -4.78
CA ASP A 30 -20.45 43.42 -5.66
C ASP A 30 -19.52 42.24 -5.37
N PHE A 31 -18.25 42.52 -5.05
CA PHE A 31 -17.29 41.51 -4.63
C PHE A 31 -17.71 40.83 -3.33
N ARG A 32 -18.10 41.62 -2.33
CA ARG A 32 -18.59 41.10 -1.04
C ARG A 32 -19.89 40.30 -1.22
N ALA A 33 -20.79 40.76 -2.07
CA ALA A 33 -22.01 40.05 -2.42
C ALA A 33 -21.74 38.71 -3.12
N LEU A 34 -20.78 38.66 -4.04
CA LEU A 34 -20.38 37.41 -4.69
C LEU A 34 -19.79 36.42 -3.69
N CYS A 35 -18.85 36.86 -2.84
CA CYS A 35 -18.27 36.02 -1.79
C CYS A 35 -19.34 35.51 -0.81
N ALA A 36 -20.30 36.36 -0.44
CA ALA A 36 -21.43 35.98 0.40
C ALA A 36 -22.30 34.90 -0.24
N ARG A 37 -22.60 34.99 -1.54
CA ARG A 37 -23.37 33.95 -2.26
C ARG A 37 -22.62 32.63 -2.33
N LEU A 38 -21.32 32.65 -2.63
CA LEU A 38 -20.49 31.44 -2.67
C LEU A 38 -20.41 30.77 -1.29
N ALA A 39 -20.22 31.55 -0.22
CA ALA A 39 -20.19 31.03 1.14
C ALA A 39 -21.55 30.50 1.60
N ALA A 40 -22.65 31.15 1.24
CA ALA A 40 -23.99 30.65 1.52
C ALA A 40 -24.18 29.27 0.88
N GLU A 41 -23.75 29.07 -0.37
CA GLU A 41 -23.85 27.77 -1.02
C GLU A 41 -22.93 26.70 -0.40
N LEU A 42 -21.71 27.07 0.02
CA LEU A 42 -20.85 26.16 0.79
C LEU A 42 -21.50 25.70 2.10
N THR A 43 -22.23 26.60 2.77
CA THR A 43 -22.97 26.24 3.99
C THR A 43 -24.19 25.35 3.72
N THR A 44 -24.90 25.51 2.59
CA THR A 44 -26.02 24.62 2.23
C THR A 44 -25.54 23.22 1.86
N LEU A 45 -24.36 23.11 1.25
CA LEU A 45 -23.72 21.84 0.90
C LEU A 45 -23.06 21.14 2.10
N GLY A 46 -23.01 21.79 3.27
CA GLY A 46 -22.45 21.22 4.51
C GLY A 46 -20.93 21.20 4.58
N ALA A 47 -20.24 22.02 3.77
CA ALA A 47 -18.77 22.11 3.75
C ALA A 47 -18.19 22.83 4.98
N VAL A 48 -19.00 23.60 5.69
CA VAL A 48 -18.62 24.29 6.93
C VAL A 48 -19.28 23.57 8.11
N GLU A 49 -18.48 22.96 8.99
CA GLU A 49 -19.00 22.35 10.21
C GLU A 49 -19.76 23.40 11.04
N ARG A 50 -21.03 23.14 11.33
CA ARG A 50 -21.81 23.91 12.31
C ARG A 50 -21.30 23.60 13.71
N ARG A 51 -20.09 24.06 14.04
CA ARG A 51 -19.59 24.04 15.41
C ARG A 51 -20.09 25.29 16.09
N GLU A 52 -21.02 25.08 17.03
CA GLU A 52 -21.50 25.98 18.09
C GLU A 52 -21.80 27.44 17.70
N GLU A 53 -23.09 27.80 17.77
CA GLU A 53 -23.64 29.15 17.97
C GLU A 53 -22.72 30.33 17.58
N GLY A 54 -22.74 30.73 16.31
CA GLY A 54 -22.18 32.02 15.89
C GLY A 54 -21.41 32.05 14.58
N THR A 55 -21.49 31.04 13.71
CA THR A 55 -20.94 31.15 12.35
C THR A 55 -21.78 32.14 11.54
N ALA A 56 -21.43 33.41 11.66
CA ALA A 56 -22.01 34.49 10.90
C ALA A 56 -21.87 34.17 9.40
N VAL A 57 -23.02 34.00 8.75
CA VAL A 57 -23.10 33.94 7.29
C VAL A 57 -22.40 35.19 6.75
N LEU A 58 -21.48 35.01 5.79
CA LEU A 58 -20.82 36.16 5.15
C LEU A 58 -21.89 37.15 4.67
N GLY A 59 -21.91 38.33 5.28
CA GLY A 59 -22.87 39.39 5.00
C GLY A 59 -22.30 40.35 3.97
N ALA A 60 -23.08 40.64 2.92
CA ALA A 60 -22.72 41.62 1.88
C ALA A 60 -22.92 43.09 2.31
N GLY A 61 -22.91 43.39 3.61
CA GLY A 61 -23.50 44.59 4.22
C GLY A 61 -23.26 45.92 3.48
N HIS A 62 -24.22 46.85 3.56
CA HIS A 62 -24.18 48.12 2.82
C HIS A 62 -23.84 49.35 3.69
N GLY A 63 -23.28 49.14 4.89
CA GLY A 63 -22.93 50.21 5.85
C GLY A 63 -21.46 50.67 5.80
N PRO A 64 -21.11 51.74 6.55
CA PRO A 64 -19.74 52.26 6.62
C PRO A 64 -18.73 51.24 7.20
N ASP A 65 -19.17 50.37 8.11
CA ASP A 65 -18.31 49.34 8.74
C ASP A 65 -18.37 47.98 8.02
N ALA A 66 -19.02 47.93 6.85
CA ALA A 66 -19.34 46.67 6.21
C ALA A 66 -18.14 45.97 5.54
N GLU A 67 -17.02 46.69 5.33
CA GLU A 67 -15.75 46.08 4.92
C GLU A 67 -15.10 45.35 6.11
N GLU A 68 -15.02 45.98 7.28
CA GLU A 68 -14.39 45.40 8.48
C GLU A 68 -15.17 44.18 8.97
N GLU A 69 -16.50 44.28 8.98
CA GLU A 69 -17.36 43.16 9.36
C GLU A 69 -17.25 42.00 8.35
N PHE A 70 -17.16 42.29 7.06
CA PHE A 70 -16.92 41.27 6.03
C PHE A 70 -15.57 40.57 6.25
N LEU A 71 -14.49 41.32 6.51
CA LEU A 71 -13.16 40.76 6.73
C LEU A 71 -13.12 39.88 7.98
N ARG A 72 -13.79 40.29 9.07
CA ARG A 72 -13.90 39.51 10.30
C ARG A 72 -14.63 38.18 10.06
N GLN A 73 -15.75 38.21 9.35
CA GLN A 73 -16.52 37.01 9.01
C GLN A 73 -15.76 36.11 8.03
N LEU A 74 -15.04 36.71 7.07
CA LEU A 74 -14.21 36.00 6.11
C LEU A 74 -13.06 35.24 6.78
N ALA A 75 -12.39 35.84 7.76
CA ALA A 75 -11.36 35.14 8.53
C ALA A 75 -11.92 33.92 9.27
N GLY A 76 -13.15 34.02 9.80
CA GLY A 76 -13.87 32.89 10.39
C GLY A 76 -14.16 31.79 9.37
N LEU A 77 -14.68 32.16 8.20
CA LEU A 77 -14.97 31.22 7.11
C LEU A 77 -13.72 30.52 6.60
N LEU A 78 -12.63 31.25 6.33
CA LEU A 78 -11.38 30.69 5.83
C LEU A 78 -10.74 29.73 6.83
N ARG A 79 -10.87 30.00 8.15
CA ARG A 79 -10.43 29.09 9.21
C ARG A 79 -11.27 27.81 9.23
N ALA A 80 -12.58 27.92 9.04
CA ALA A 80 -13.49 26.79 8.99
C ALA A 80 -13.29 25.92 7.73
N LEU A 81 -12.97 26.54 6.59
CA LEU A 81 -12.64 25.87 5.33
C LEU A 81 -11.16 25.41 5.25
N HIS A 82 -10.38 25.60 6.31
CA HIS A 82 -8.96 25.25 6.37
C HIS A 82 -8.14 25.77 5.17
N CYS A 83 -8.32 27.05 4.80
CA CYS A 83 -7.66 27.63 3.64
C CYS A 83 -6.11 27.49 3.74
N PRO A 84 -5.45 26.95 2.69
CA PRO A 84 -4.00 26.70 2.71
C PRO A 84 -3.16 27.97 2.55
N ASP A 85 -3.76 29.07 2.11
CA ASP A 85 -3.06 30.33 1.91
C ASP A 85 -2.87 31.06 3.24
N ARG A 86 -1.62 30.99 3.73
CA ARG A 86 -1.21 31.65 4.99
C ARG A 86 -1.33 33.17 4.92
N ALA A 87 -1.26 33.77 3.74
CA ALA A 87 -1.38 35.21 3.59
C ALA A 87 -2.84 35.66 3.73
N LEU A 88 -3.81 34.87 3.28
CA LEU A 88 -5.24 35.15 3.45
C LEU A 88 -5.75 34.83 4.87
N CYS A 89 -5.12 33.90 5.58
CA CYS A 89 -5.49 33.51 6.95
C CYS A 89 -4.74 34.27 8.05
N GLY A 90 -3.78 35.12 7.69
CA GLY A 90 -2.96 35.91 8.62
C GLY A 90 -3.66 37.16 9.13
N GLY A 91 -3.00 37.89 10.05
CA GLY A 91 -3.51 39.14 10.61
C GLY A 91 -3.67 40.29 9.60
N ASP A 92 -2.99 40.18 8.46
CA ASP A 92 -2.95 41.19 7.40
C ASP A 92 -3.92 40.90 6.22
N CYS A 93 -5.00 40.14 6.47
CA CYS A 93 -5.97 39.76 5.43
C CYS A 93 -6.52 40.96 4.63
N ALA A 94 -6.73 42.10 5.31
CA ALA A 94 -7.21 43.34 4.70
C ALA A 94 -6.23 43.92 3.66
N THR A 95 -4.93 43.90 3.95
CA THR A 95 -3.90 44.44 3.05
C THR A 95 -3.68 43.50 1.87
N MET A 96 -3.67 42.19 2.13
CA MET A 96 -3.51 41.15 1.10
C MET A 96 -4.66 41.12 0.09
N LEU A 97 -5.90 41.38 0.53
CA LEU A 97 -7.07 41.44 -0.37
C LEU A 97 -7.14 42.75 -1.18
N ARG A 98 -6.45 43.80 -0.72
CA ARG A 98 -6.28 45.07 -1.43
C ARG A 98 -5.17 45.03 -2.48
N GLU A 99 -4.25 44.06 -2.38
CA GLU A 99 -3.23 43.84 -3.41
C GLU A 99 -3.83 43.43 -4.77
N PRO A 100 -3.19 43.83 -5.89
CA PRO A 100 -3.60 43.38 -7.21
C PRO A 100 -3.56 41.84 -7.29
N GLY A 101 -4.74 41.23 -7.46
CA GLY A 101 -4.91 39.77 -7.53
C GLY A 101 -5.27 39.08 -6.22
N GLY A 102 -5.24 39.77 -5.07
CA GLY A 102 -5.66 39.20 -3.77
C GLY A 102 -7.11 38.72 -3.76
N GLY A 103 -8.03 39.55 -4.26
CA GLY A 103 -9.43 39.17 -4.42
C GLY A 103 -9.65 37.99 -5.39
N LEU A 104 -8.84 37.88 -6.44
CA LEU A 104 -8.91 36.76 -7.38
C LEU A 104 -8.42 35.45 -6.75
N ARG A 105 -7.38 35.50 -5.91
CA ARG A 105 -6.91 34.32 -5.14
C ARG A 105 -8.01 33.81 -4.21
N LEU A 106 -8.69 34.72 -3.51
CA LEU A 106 -9.83 34.37 -2.66
C LEU A 106 -10.96 33.72 -3.48
N LEU A 107 -11.37 34.35 -4.58
CA LEU A 107 -12.45 33.81 -5.41
C LEU A 107 -12.10 32.46 -6.01
N ARG A 108 -10.86 32.25 -6.45
CA ARG A 108 -10.37 30.97 -6.94
C ARG A 108 -10.49 29.88 -5.88
N PHE A 109 -10.08 30.19 -4.64
CA PHE A 109 -10.21 29.27 -3.51
C PHE A 109 -11.67 28.93 -3.21
N LEU A 110 -12.55 29.94 -3.12
CA LEU A 110 -13.98 29.69 -2.87
C LEU A 110 -14.65 28.90 -4.00
N CYS A 111 -14.27 29.15 -5.26
CA CYS A 111 -14.76 28.38 -6.40
C CYS A 111 -14.29 26.92 -6.34
N SER A 112 -13.01 26.66 -6.03
CA SER A 112 -12.50 25.28 -5.91
C SER A 112 -13.16 24.52 -4.76
N GLU A 113 -13.36 25.16 -3.61
CA GLU A 113 -14.08 24.55 -2.49
C GLU A 113 -15.54 24.27 -2.85
N LEU A 114 -16.20 25.16 -3.59
CA LEU A 114 -17.59 24.94 -4.01
C LEU A 114 -17.70 23.79 -5.03
N GLN A 115 -16.77 23.71 -5.98
CA GLN A 115 -16.68 22.58 -6.92
C GLN A 115 -16.49 21.26 -6.15
N ALA A 116 -15.59 21.23 -5.17
CA ALA A 116 -15.36 20.06 -4.32
C ALA A 116 -16.60 19.69 -3.50
N ALA A 117 -17.25 20.66 -2.86
CA ALA A 117 -18.47 20.47 -2.08
C ALA A 117 -19.62 19.91 -2.94
N ARG A 118 -19.83 20.44 -4.15
CA ARG A 118 -20.84 19.93 -5.10
C ARG A 118 -20.53 18.49 -5.52
N LEU A 119 -19.26 18.15 -5.81
CA LEU A 119 -18.86 16.78 -6.15
C LEU A 119 -19.11 15.80 -5.00
N LEU A 120 -18.80 16.20 -3.76
CA LEU A 120 -19.05 15.39 -2.57
C LEU A 120 -20.56 15.20 -2.34
N HIS A 121 -21.35 16.26 -2.50
CA HIS A 121 -22.81 16.19 -2.38
C HIS A 121 -23.43 15.27 -3.45
N LEU A 122 -22.95 15.34 -4.70
CA LEU A 122 -23.41 14.44 -5.77
C LEU A 122 -23.05 12.97 -5.50
N LYS A 123 -21.86 12.69 -4.96
CA LYS A 123 -21.49 11.32 -4.54
C LYS A 123 -22.40 10.81 -3.44
N LEU A 124 -22.72 11.65 -2.45
CA LEU A 124 -23.64 11.29 -1.36
C LEU A 124 -25.07 11.01 -1.86
N GLN A 125 -25.58 11.80 -2.81
CA GLN A 125 -26.91 11.61 -3.39
C GLN A 125 -27.00 10.37 -4.30
N ARG A 126 -25.88 9.94 -4.90
CA ARG A 126 -25.82 8.74 -5.75
C ARG A 126 -25.78 7.43 -4.96
N ASP A 127 -25.54 7.51 -3.65
CA ASP A 127 -25.66 6.40 -2.71
C ASP A 127 -26.91 6.53 -1.80
N PRO A 128 -28.17 6.48 -2.32
CA PRO A 128 -29.36 6.54 -1.48
C PRO A 128 -29.82 5.14 -1.07
N SER A 129 -28.90 4.27 -0.62
CA SER A 129 -29.30 2.96 -0.07
C SER A 129 -29.11 2.96 1.45
N PRO A 130 -30.17 2.68 2.23
CA PRO A 130 -30.01 2.40 3.64
C PRO A 130 -29.26 1.08 3.76
N VAL A 131 -28.05 1.15 4.35
CA VAL A 131 -27.27 0.05 4.92
C VAL A 131 -27.80 -1.36 4.58
N PRO A 132 -27.17 -2.10 3.65
CA PRO A 132 -27.06 -3.53 3.81
C PRO A 132 -25.95 -3.79 4.81
N SER A 133 -26.28 -4.60 5.80
CA SER A 133 -25.37 -5.32 6.70
C SER A 133 -24.02 -5.64 6.05
N PHE A 134 -22.97 -5.52 6.86
CA PHE A 134 -21.74 -6.30 6.75
C PHE A 134 -22.00 -7.66 6.09
N GLY A 135 -21.62 -7.80 4.82
CA GLY A 135 -22.00 -8.93 3.99
C GLY A 135 -21.26 -8.88 2.67
N GLU A 136 -20.06 -9.46 2.68
CA GLU A 136 -19.41 -10.18 1.59
C GLU A 136 -19.72 -9.76 0.14
N GLY A 137 -18.77 -9.08 -0.53
CA GLY A 137 -18.81 -8.99 -1.99
C GLY A 137 -18.16 -7.79 -2.69
N THR A 138 -17.01 -7.29 -2.24
CA THR A 138 -16.03 -6.56 -3.12
C THR A 138 -14.74 -6.40 -2.33
N LYS A 139 -13.78 -7.30 -2.59
CA LYS A 139 -12.66 -7.58 -1.69
C LYS A 139 -11.48 -6.61 -1.79
N GLU A 140 -11.40 -5.73 -2.78
CA GLU A 140 -10.19 -4.89 -2.95
C GLU A 140 -10.28 -3.53 -2.26
N GLY A 141 -11.45 -2.86 -2.31
CA GLY A 141 -11.64 -1.56 -1.64
C GLY A 141 -11.91 -1.68 -0.13
N ASN A 142 -12.55 -2.78 0.30
CA ASN A 142 -12.84 -3.03 1.72
C ASN A 142 -11.59 -3.45 2.50
N ASP A 143 -10.60 -4.08 1.85
CA ASP A 143 -9.39 -4.58 2.51
C ASP A 143 -8.57 -3.43 3.10
N VAL A 144 -8.34 -2.38 2.33
CA VAL A 144 -7.55 -1.21 2.78
C VAL A 144 -8.23 -0.48 3.94
N VAL A 145 -9.56 -0.30 3.88
CA VAL A 145 -10.32 0.34 4.96
C VAL A 145 -10.33 -0.53 6.21
N GLN A 146 -10.44 -1.85 6.04
CA GLN A 146 -10.40 -2.81 7.13
C GLN A 146 -9.02 -2.85 7.79
N GLU A 147 -7.95 -2.88 7.01
CA GLU A 147 -6.57 -2.81 7.49
C GLU A 147 -6.29 -1.49 8.21
N LEU A 148 -6.75 -0.36 7.67
CA LEU A 148 -6.65 0.94 8.34
C LEU A 148 -7.38 0.93 9.68
N MET A 149 -8.60 0.38 9.72
CA MET A 149 -9.39 0.25 10.96
C MET A 149 -8.71 -0.65 11.99
N LEU A 150 -8.12 -1.77 11.56
CA LEU A 150 -7.35 -2.66 12.42
C LEU A 150 -6.11 -1.96 12.98
N THR A 151 -5.45 -1.16 12.14
CA THR A 151 -4.24 -0.43 12.54
C THR A 151 -4.56 0.67 13.55
N LEU A 152 -5.63 1.43 13.34
CA LEU A 152 -6.12 2.42 14.32
C LEU A 152 -6.46 1.76 15.66
N LYS A 153 -7.13 0.60 15.62
CA LYS A 153 -7.45 -0.18 16.82
C LYS A 153 -6.20 -0.67 17.54
N ALA A 154 -5.19 -1.14 16.81
CA ALA A 154 -3.91 -1.58 17.37
C ALA A 154 -3.13 -0.42 18.02
N LEU A 155 -3.20 0.78 17.45
CA LEU A 155 -2.58 1.99 17.98
C LEU A 155 -3.39 2.65 19.11
N GLY A 156 -4.61 2.15 19.39
CA GLY A 156 -5.53 2.74 20.35
C GLY A 156 -6.04 4.12 19.92
N LEU A 157 -6.07 4.40 18.62
CA LEU A 157 -6.60 5.62 18.04
C LEU A 157 -8.12 5.51 17.85
N PRO A 158 -8.88 6.60 18.03
CA PRO A 158 -10.31 6.59 17.82
C PRO A 158 -10.66 6.32 16.35
N ARG A 159 -11.85 5.76 16.12
CA ARG A 159 -12.36 5.57 14.77
C ARG A 159 -12.63 6.94 14.13
N PRO A 160 -12.12 7.23 12.92
CA PRO A 160 -12.37 8.51 12.29
C PRO A 160 -13.86 8.69 12.02
N LEU A 161 -14.33 9.90 12.32
CA LEU A 161 -15.69 10.32 12.01
C LEU A 161 -15.80 10.55 10.49
N ARG A 162 -17.00 10.42 9.94
CA ARG A 162 -17.22 10.77 8.53
C ARG A 162 -16.88 12.25 8.34
N GLY A 163 -15.92 12.54 7.46
CA GLY A 163 -15.42 13.91 7.22
C GLY A 163 -14.05 14.21 7.82
N THR A 164 -13.45 13.31 8.61
CA THR A 164 -12.08 13.50 9.10
C THR A 164 -11.10 13.61 7.92
N LEU A 165 -10.39 14.74 7.84
CA LEU A 165 -9.38 14.98 6.82
C LEU A 165 -8.25 13.95 6.94
N ALA A 166 -7.82 13.38 5.81
CA ALA A 166 -6.73 12.40 5.78
C ALA A 166 -5.43 12.94 6.41
N SER A 167 -5.18 14.25 6.29
CA SER A 167 -4.02 14.93 6.89
C SER A 167 -4.06 15.02 8.42
N GLN A 168 -5.25 15.00 9.02
CA GLN A 168 -5.40 14.94 10.48
C GLN A 168 -5.14 13.52 10.98
N LEU A 169 -5.75 12.53 10.33
CA LEU A 169 -5.52 11.10 10.60
C LEU A 169 -4.04 10.72 10.52
N LEU A 170 -3.36 11.09 9.43
CA LEU A 170 -1.94 10.79 9.24
C LEU A 170 -1.05 11.44 10.31
N ARG A 171 -1.42 12.64 10.77
CA ARG A 171 -0.68 13.33 11.82
C ARG A 171 -0.84 12.63 13.16
N GLU A 172 -2.07 12.29 13.55
CA GLU A 172 -2.34 11.52 14.78
C GLU A 172 -1.64 10.16 14.76
N PHE A 173 -1.58 9.54 13.59
CA PHE A 173 -0.87 8.29 13.37
C PHE A 173 0.64 8.46 13.60
N HIS A 174 1.25 9.45 12.96
CA HIS A 174 2.67 9.77 13.10
C HIS A 174 3.03 10.10 14.55
N ASP A 175 2.25 10.95 15.20
CA ASP A 175 2.36 11.34 16.60
C ASP A 175 2.30 10.13 17.56
N LYS A 176 1.51 9.11 17.22
CA LYS A 176 1.40 7.90 18.04
C LYS A 176 2.57 6.96 17.79
N VAL A 177 3.01 6.82 16.55
CA VAL A 177 4.15 5.99 16.15
C VAL A 177 5.47 6.55 16.69
N GLU A 178 5.70 7.86 16.63
CA GLU A 178 6.91 8.50 17.20
C GLU A 178 6.99 8.35 18.72
N ARG A 179 5.84 8.35 19.42
CA ARG A 179 5.79 8.13 20.86
C ARG A 179 6.02 6.67 21.25
N GLN A 180 5.84 5.73 20.32
CA GLN A 180 6.27 4.36 20.55
C GLN A 180 7.77 4.29 20.37
N ARG A 181 8.47 3.90 21.44
CA ARG A 181 9.91 3.63 21.34
C ARG A 181 10.12 2.57 20.26
N PRO A 182 11.11 2.73 19.38
CA PRO A 182 11.39 1.70 18.39
C PRO A 182 11.60 0.38 19.14
N LEU A 183 10.86 -0.65 18.74
CA LEU A 183 10.96 -2.00 19.30
C LEU A 183 12.38 -2.59 19.18
N LEU A 184 13.19 -1.99 18.31
CA LEU A 184 14.53 -2.43 17.95
C LEU A 184 15.53 -1.33 18.30
N SER A 185 16.63 -1.69 18.97
CA SER A 185 17.74 -0.77 19.18
C SER A 185 18.36 -0.35 17.84
N LEU A 186 18.93 0.86 17.77
CA LEU A 186 19.64 1.35 16.57
C LEU A 186 20.67 0.34 16.06
N SER A 187 21.40 -0.32 16.96
CA SER A 187 22.36 -1.38 16.64
C SER A 187 21.74 -2.61 15.98
N PHE A 188 20.50 -2.97 16.31
CA PHE A 188 19.79 -4.07 15.69
C PHE A 188 19.29 -3.69 14.30
N GLN A 189 18.88 -2.43 14.10
CA GLN A 189 18.45 -1.93 12.79
C GLN A 189 19.61 -1.96 11.78
N GLU A 190 20.78 -1.47 12.16
CA GLU A 190 21.98 -1.51 11.31
C GLU A 190 22.39 -2.94 10.93
N ALA A 191 22.39 -3.86 11.91
CA ALA A 191 22.71 -5.26 11.67
C ALA A 191 21.67 -5.95 10.77
N LEU A 192 20.39 -5.62 10.94
CA LEU A 192 19.30 -6.15 10.13
C LEU A 192 19.37 -5.64 8.68
N GLU A 193 19.69 -4.37 8.48
CA GLU A 193 19.88 -3.78 7.15
C GLU A 193 21.08 -4.40 6.43
N ALA A 194 22.21 -4.56 7.11
CA ALA A 194 23.38 -5.24 6.55
C ALA A 194 23.07 -6.70 6.16
N LEU A 195 22.34 -7.43 7.01
CA LEU A 195 21.90 -8.78 6.70
C LEU A 195 20.93 -8.81 5.51
N SER A 196 19.97 -7.88 5.47
CA SER A 196 19.00 -7.76 4.37
C SER A 196 19.73 -7.51 3.05
N GLN A 197 20.70 -6.60 3.00
CA GLN A 197 21.48 -6.32 1.79
C GLN A 197 22.25 -7.57 1.33
N SER A 198 22.94 -8.25 2.24
CA SER A 198 23.68 -9.47 1.92
C SER A 198 22.76 -10.57 1.38
N LEU A 199 21.58 -10.75 1.98
CA LEU A 199 20.60 -11.73 1.50
C LEU A 199 20.03 -11.33 0.14
N THR A 200 19.69 -10.06 -0.07
CA THR A 200 19.20 -9.55 -1.36
C THR A 200 20.21 -9.81 -2.47
N GLU A 201 21.50 -9.57 -2.23
CA GLU A 201 22.56 -9.90 -3.18
C GLU A 201 22.64 -11.41 -3.47
N GLN A 202 22.64 -12.25 -2.43
CA GLN A 202 22.70 -13.70 -2.60
C GLN A 202 21.47 -14.25 -3.35
N TYR A 203 20.27 -13.81 -3.00
CA TYR A 203 19.04 -14.23 -3.66
C TYR A 203 18.97 -13.67 -5.08
N GLY A 204 19.44 -12.44 -5.32
CA GLY A 204 19.58 -11.85 -6.65
C GLY A 204 20.47 -12.71 -7.54
N CYS A 205 21.65 -13.10 -7.06
CA CYS A 205 22.55 -14.02 -7.75
C CYS A 205 21.89 -15.37 -8.07
N ARG A 206 21.16 -15.96 -7.11
CA ARG A 206 20.42 -17.21 -7.32
C ARG A 206 19.30 -17.06 -8.36
N ARG A 207 18.56 -15.95 -8.33
CA ARG A 207 17.50 -15.64 -9.32
C ARG A 207 18.10 -15.45 -10.71
N CYS A 208 19.19 -14.70 -10.85
CA CYS A 208 19.94 -14.58 -12.11
C CYS A 208 20.33 -15.95 -12.67
N LEU A 209 20.86 -16.85 -11.84
CA LEU A 209 21.20 -18.21 -12.25
C LEU A 209 19.97 -18.98 -12.72
N LEU A 210 18.88 -18.95 -11.97
CA LEU A 210 17.64 -19.64 -12.34
C LEU A 210 17.04 -19.11 -13.64
N LEU A 211 17.05 -17.79 -13.85
CA LEU A 211 16.61 -17.17 -15.10
C LEU A 211 17.50 -17.58 -16.26
N LYS A 212 18.83 -17.57 -16.07
CA LYS A 212 19.76 -18.05 -17.10
C LYS A 212 19.55 -19.52 -17.42
N ARG A 213 19.27 -20.35 -16.41
CA ARG A 213 18.95 -21.77 -16.60
C ARG A 213 17.66 -21.95 -17.39
N LEU A 214 16.64 -21.15 -17.10
CA LEU A 214 15.39 -21.13 -17.88
C LEU A 214 15.66 -20.76 -19.34
N ASP A 215 16.46 -19.72 -19.59
CA ASP A 215 16.82 -19.27 -20.93
C ASP A 215 17.55 -20.38 -21.70
N LEU A 216 18.57 -21.01 -21.09
CA LEU A 216 19.31 -22.10 -21.71
C LEU A 216 18.44 -23.34 -21.95
N THR A 217 17.53 -23.66 -21.02
CA THR A 217 16.58 -24.78 -21.21
C THR A 217 15.63 -24.49 -22.36
N THR A 218 15.17 -23.25 -22.50
CA THR A 218 14.33 -22.81 -23.60
C THR A 218 15.06 -22.91 -24.93
N SER A 219 16.31 -22.44 -24.99
CA SER A 219 17.16 -22.54 -26.18
C SER A 219 17.51 -23.98 -26.54
N ALA A 220 17.66 -24.88 -25.58
CA ALA A 220 17.94 -26.29 -25.83
C ALA A 220 16.80 -26.98 -26.59
N PHE A 221 15.55 -26.53 -26.45
CA PHE A 221 14.45 -27.05 -27.27
C PHE A 221 14.61 -26.72 -28.76
N HIS A 222 15.41 -25.73 -29.14
CA HIS A 222 15.65 -25.40 -30.55
C HIS A 222 16.69 -26.31 -31.23
N TRP A 223 17.29 -27.27 -30.52
CA TRP A 223 18.30 -28.18 -31.07
C TRP A 223 17.73 -29.38 -31.85
N GLY A 224 16.40 -29.51 -31.96
CA GLY A 224 15.78 -30.57 -32.76
C GLY A 224 14.96 -30.01 -33.92
N ASP A 225 15.09 -30.60 -35.11
CA ASP A 225 14.43 -30.16 -36.37
C ASP A 225 12.92 -29.94 -36.22
N ARG A 226 12.26 -30.80 -35.42
CA ARG A 226 10.81 -30.73 -35.17
C ARG A 226 10.42 -29.55 -34.28
N ALA A 227 11.29 -29.18 -33.35
CA ALA A 227 11.06 -28.10 -32.40
C ALA A 227 11.52 -26.74 -32.96
N GLU A 228 12.45 -26.74 -33.90
CA GLU A 228 12.83 -25.56 -34.68
C GLU A 228 11.64 -25.04 -35.52
N ALA A 229 10.86 -25.94 -36.14
CA ALA A 229 9.63 -25.59 -36.87
C ALA A 229 8.55 -24.94 -36.00
N HIS A 230 8.55 -25.20 -34.68
CA HIS A 230 7.62 -24.62 -33.71
C HIS A 230 8.28 -23.56 -32.80
N SER A 231 9.51 -23.13 -33.12
CA SER A 231 10.29 -22.22 -32.28
C SER A 231 9.61 -20.87 -32.11
N GLU A 232 9.04 -20.31 -33.16
CA GLU A 232 8.35 -19.02 -33.12
C GLU A 232 7.07 -19.07 -32.28
N VAL A 233 6.32 -20.17 -32.34
CA VAL A 233 5.13 -20.38 -31.49
C VAL A 233 5.55 -20.50 -30.02
N MET A 234 6.64 -21.21 -29.75
CA MET A 234 7.18 -21.36 -28.39
C MET A 234 7.67 -20.02 -27.82
N LYS A 235 8.43 -19.24 -28.62
CA LYS A 235 8.90 -17.91 -28.23
C LYS A 235 7.73 -16.96 -27.97
N ALA A 236 6.68 -16.98 -28.81
CA ALA A 236 5.49 -16.15 -28.61
C ALA A 236 4.82 -16.40 -27.25
N VAL A 237 4.87 -17.63 -26.73
CA VAL A 237 4.33 -17.97 -25.40
C VAL A 237 5.31 -17.64 -24.26
N LEU A 238 6.60 -17.95 -24.44
CA LEU A 238 7.59 -17.85 -23.36
C LEU A 238 8.14 -16.43 -23.15
N CYS A 239 8.28 -15.63 -24.21
CA CYS A 239 8.84 -14.27 -24.12
C CYS A 239 8.04 -13.36 -23.18
N PRO A 240 6.69 -13.32 -23.22
CA PRO A 240 5.90 -12.52 -22.27
C PRO A 240 6.13 -12.97 -20.82
N ILE A 241 6.15 -14.28 -20.56
CA ILE A 241 6.37 -14.82 -19.22
C ILE A 241 7.77 -14.47 -18.72
N ARG A 242 8.79 -14.63 -19.58
CA ARG A 242 10.17 -14.32 -19.26
C ARG A 242 10.40 -12.84 -18.97
N GLY A 243 9.68 -11.96 -19.66
CA GLY A 243 9.73 -10.50 -19.45
C GLY A 243 9.18 -10.04 -18.10
N LEU A 244 8.27 -10.81 -17.49
CA LEU A 244 7.73 -10.54 -16.16
C LEU A 244 8.66 -10.99 -15.02
N LEU A 245 9.64 -11.85 -15.31
CA LEU A 245 10.50 -12.42 -14.29
C LEU A 245 11.78 -11.58 -14.12
N THR A 246 11.87 -10.90 -12.97
CA THR A 246 13.02 -10.06 -12.61
C THR A 246 13.95 -10.77 -11.62
N PRO A 247 15.27 -10.50 -11.66
CA PRO A 247 16.19 -10.98 -10.64
C PRO A 247 16.07 -10.20 -9.32
N GLU A 248 15.49 -9.01 -9.37
CA GLU A 248 15.27 -8.13 -8.23
C GLU A 248 14.23 -8.70 -7.26
N SER A 249 14.35 -8.34 -5.98
CA SER A 249 13.43 -8.74 -4.94
C SER A 249 12.53 -7.59 -4.53
N ASP A 250 11.22 -7.82 -4.48
CA ASP A 250 10.24 -6.83 -3.98
C ASP A 250 10.14 -6.81 -2.44
N VAL A 251 10.94 -7.64 -1.76
CA VAL A 251 10.93 -7.79 -0.30
C VAL A 251 11.83 -6.74 0.34
N SER A 252 11.25 -5.88 1.17
CA SER A 252 11.98 -4.89 1.97
C SER A 252 12.06 -5.29 3.45
N THR A 253 12.94 -4.64 4.22
CA THR A 253 13.05 -4.82 5.68
C THR A 253 11.72 -4.60 6.40
N ALA A 254 10.89 -3.66 5.92
CA ALA A 254 9.54 -3.44 6.44
C ALA A 254 8.64 -4.68 6.27
N HIS A 255 8.72 -5.37 5.14
CA HIS A 255 7.98 -6.61 4.91
C HIS A 255 8.42 -7.74 5.85
N VAL A 256 9.71 -7.81 6.17
CA VAL A 256 10.25 -8.79 7.11
C VAL A 256 9.75 -8.51 8.54
N LEU A 257 9.70 -7.24 8.96
CA LEU A 257 9.20 -6.85 10.28
C LEU A 257 7.68 -7.02 10.41
N ALA A 258 6.95 -6.83 9.31
CA ALA A 258 5.51 -7.07 9.25
C ALA A 258 5.15 -8.57 9.13
N ALA A 259 6.14 -9.45 8.91
CA ALA A 259 5.89 -10.86 8.67
C ALA A 259 5.31 -11.53 9.93
N ARG A 260 4.18 -12.21 9.76
CA ARG A 260 3.52 -12.98 10.81
C ARG A 260 4.11 -14.40 10.89
N ALA A 261 3.85 -15.07 12.02
CA ALA A 261 4.41 -16.39 12.31
C ALA A 261 4.02 -17.48 11.28
N ASP A 262 2.91 -17.31 10.58
CA ASP A 262 2.44 -18.18 9.51
C ASP A 262 3.32 -18.15 8.26
N LEU A 263 3.93 -17.00 7.92
CA LEU A 263 4.86 -16.86 6.79
C LEU A 263 6.18 -17.61 7.00
N SER A 264 6.51 -17.96 8.25
CA SER A 264 7.68 -18.80 8.56
C SER A 264 7.50 -20.27 8.18
N ARG A 265 6.26 -20.70 7.88
CA ARG A 265 5.99 -22.08 7.44
C ARG A 265 6.36 -22.23 5.97
N LEU A 266 7.57 -22.72 5.71
CA LEU A 266 7.99 -23.13 4.38
C LEU A 266 7.09 -24.26 3.87
N VAL A 267 6.25 -23.95 2.88
CA VAL A 267 5.47 -24.96 2.17
C VAL A 267 6.34 -25.58 1.08
N PRO A 268 6.58 -26.90 1.11
CA PRO A 268 7.40 -27.54 0.08
C PRO A 268 6.84 -27.30 -1.32
N ALA A 269 7.73 -27.06 -2.29
CA ALA A 269 7.35 -26.94 -3.70
C ALA A 269 6.69 -28.23 -4.26
N THR A 270 6.88 -29.36 -3.58
CA THR A 270 6.25 -30.65 -3.88
C THR A 270 4.88 -30.85 -3.21
N SER A 271 4.42 -29.90 -2.39
CA SER A 271 3.16 -29.98 -1.67
C SER A 271 1.96 -30.08 -2.60
N VAL A 272 0.86 -30.64 -2.08
CA VAL A 272 -0.40 -30.76 -2.82
C VAL A 272 -0.89 -29.40 -3.33
N ALA A 273 -0.74 -28.34 -2.52
CA ALA A 273 -1.13 -26.99 -2.90
C ALA A 273 -0.33 -26.47 -4.11
N ALA A 274 1.00 -26.61 -4.08
CA ALA A 274 1.88 -26.23 -5.18
C ALA A 274 1.66 -27.09 -6.45
N ARG A 275 1.36 -28.39 -6.27
CA ARG A 275 1.08 -29.32 -7.38
C ARG A 275 -0.27 -29.09 -8.05
N ARG A 276 -1.28 -28.62 -7.33
CA ARG A 276 -2.59 -28.27 -7.93
C ARG A 276 -2.46 -27.17 -8.98
N GLY A 277 -1.60 -26.17 -8.75
CA GLY A 277 -1.35 -25.08 -9.72
C GLY A 277 -0.43 -25.46 -10.88
N THR A 278 0.33 -26.55 -10.76
CA THR A 278 1.31 -27.01 -11.77
C THR A 278 0.92 -28.34 -12.42
N SER A 279 -0.30 -28.83 -12.18
CA SER A 279 -0.82 -30.05 -12.81
C SER A 279 -0.98 -29.82 -14.30
N CYS A 280 -0.42 -30.69 -15.12
CA CYS A 280 -0.53 -30.64 -16.56
C CYS A 280 -0.78 -32.03 -17.13
N ALA A 281 -1.08 -32.13 -18.43
CA ALA A 281 -1.34 -33.41 -19.09
C ALA A 281 -0.18 -34.42 -18.98
N ILE A 282 1.03 -33.96 -18.66
CA ILE A 282 2.23 -34.76 -18.42
C ILE A 282 2.35 -35.13 -16.93
N ASN A 283 2.14 -34.17 -16.02
CA ASN A 283 2.13 -34.38 -14.55
C ASN A 283 0.69 -34.55 -14.03
N LYS A 284 0.01 -35.63 -14.46
CA LYS A 284 -1.38 -35.91 -14.07
C LYS A 284 -1.53 -36.54 -12.68
N VAL A 285 -0.54 -37.31 -12.23
CA VAL A 285 -0.68 -38.13 -11.03
C VAL A 285 -0.10 -37.40 -9.82
N LEU A 286 -1.00 -36.95 -8.95
CA LEU A 286 -0.63 -36.59 -7.58
C LEU A 286 -0.39 -37.89 -6.82
N MET A 287 0.88 -38.26 -6.59
CA MET A 287 1.17 -39.35 -5.67
C MET A 287 0.63 -38.96 -4.29
N GLY A 288 -0.25 -39.80 -3.74
CA GLY A 288 -0.81 -39.64 -2.40
C GLY A 288 0.25 -39.79 -1.32
N ASP A 289 -0.17 -40.03 -0.08
CA ASP A 289 0.76 -40.27 1.02
C ASP A 289 1.61 -41.51 0.70
N VAL A 290 2.88 -41.29 0.33
CA VAL A 290 3.80 -42.37 0.00
C VAL A 290 4.32 -42.90 1.32
N PRO A 291 4.03 -44.17 1.69
CA PRO A 291 4.57 -44.76 2.91
C PRO A 291 6.08 -44.57 2.94
N ASP A 292 6.61 -44.15 4.09
CA ASP A 292 8.03 -43.94 4.30
C ASP A 292 8.79 -45.14 3.73
N ARG A 293 9.56 -44.93 2.65
CA ARG A 293 10.29 -46.00 1.97
C ARG A 293 11.53 -46.43 2.76
N GLY A 294 11.71 -45.89 3.96
CA GLY A 294 12.72 -46.30 4.93
C GLY A 294 14.12 -45.85 4.54
N GLY A 295 14.97 -45.73 5.55
CA GLY A 295 16.38 -45.37 5.37
C GLY A 295 16.68 -43.92 5.71
N ARG A 296 16.06 -43.38 6.77
CA ARG A 296 16.59 -42.15 7.35
C ARG A 296 18.06 -42.41 7.74
N PRO A 297 18.99 -41.48 7.49
CA PRO A 297 20.39 -41.63 7.88
C PRO A 297 20.60 -41.97 9.37
N SER A 298 19.63 -41.62 10.22
CA SER A 298 19.57 -41.96 11.64
C SER A 298 19.10 -43.39 11.96
N GLU A 299 18.50 -44.09 11.00
CA GLU A 299 18.00 -45.47 11.09
C GLU A 299 18.93 -46.48 10.43
N LEU A 300 19.97 -46.00 9.73
CA LEU A 300 21.05 -46.83 9.22
C LEU A 300 21.83 -47.41 10.41
N GLU A 301 21.84 -48.74 10.50
CA GLU A 301 22.64 -49.49 11.46
C GLU A 301 24.09 -48.98 11.43
N ALA A 302 24.69 -48.77 12.61
CA ALA A 302 25.98 -48.13 12.78
C ALA A 302 27.04 -48.72 11.81
N PRO A 303 27.95 -47.89 11.26
CA PRO A 303 28.93 -48.35 10.28
C PRO A 303 29.71 -49.54 10.84
N MET A 304 29.98 -50.51 9.97
CA MET A 304 30.68 -51.75 10.31
C MET A 304 31.83 -51.51 11.31
N PRO A 305 31.99 -52.35 12.35
CA PRO A 305 33.07 -52.20 13.31
C PRO A 305 34.41 -52.15 12.60
N THR A 306 35.25 -51.19 12.96
CA THR A 306 36.59 -51.05 12.37
C THR A 306 37.42 -52.29 12.65
N TRP A 307 37.99 -52.89 11.60
CA TRP A 307 38.91 -54.00 11.74
C TRP A 307 40.15 -53.53 12.52
N LYS A 308 40.33 -54.04 13.74
CA LYS A 308 41.60 -53.93 14.44
C LYS A 308 42.52 -55.02 13.92
N SER A 309 43.70 -54.64 13.44
CA SER A 309 44.78 -55.59 13.15
C SER A 309 45.01 -56.47 14.39
N ARG A 310 45.15 -57.77 14.18
CA ARG A 310 45.49 -58.73 15.23
C ARG A 310 46.80 -58.25 15.84
N ARG A 311 46.79 -57.89 17.13
CA ARG A 311 48.04 -57.66 17.86
C ARG A 311 48.84 -58.94 17.79
N GLU A 312 50.02 -58.87 17.21
CA GLU A 312 51.07 -59.87 17.41
C GLU A 312 51.59 -59.70 18.84
N ASP A 313 50.77 -60.08 19.83
CA ASP A 313 51.29 -60.45 21.12
C ASP A 313 51.31 -61.97 21.17
N GLY A 314 52.53 -62.50 21.16
CA GLY A 314 52.83 -63.92 21.18
C GLY A 314 52.16 -64.59 22.37
N GLY A 315 51.17 -65.42 22.08
CA GLY A 315 50.46 -66.21 23.07
C GLY A 315 50.11 -67.57 22.51
N ARG A 316 51.06 -68.51 22.60
CA ARG A 316 50.88 -69.96 22.46
C ARG A 316 49.54 -70.42 23.04
N GLY A 317 48.75 -71.19 22.28
CA GLY A 317 47.73 -72.04 22.91
C GLY A 317 46.56 -72.49 22.04
N LYS A 318 46.75 -73.61 21.35
CA LYS A 318 45.80 -74.71 21.11
C LYS A 318 44.35 -74.42 20.66
N ALA A 319 44.08 -74.95 19.46
CA ALA A 319 42.98 -75.87 19.10
C ALA A 319 41.55 -75.32 18.97
N GLY A 320 40.92 -75.65 17.84
CA GLY A 320 39.45 -75.62 17.73
C GLY A 320 38.87 -75.43 16.33
N GLN A 321 38.96 -76.47 15.50
CA GLN A 321 38.08 -76.84 14.38
C GLN A 321 37.20 -75.76 13.72
N GLN A 322 37.51 -75.48 12.45
CA GLN A 322 36.58 -74.90 11.48
C GLN A 322 35.48 -75.92 11.16
N ARG A 323 34.21 -75.53 11.33
CA ARG A 323 33.07 -76.27 10.77
C ARG A 323 32.19 -75.29 10.00
N TRP A 324 32.24 -75.42 8.68
CA TRP A 324 31.40 -74.70 7.72
C TRP A 324 29.93 -75.09 7.93
N GLY A 325 29.12 -74.14 8.40
CA GLY A 325 27.67 -74.28 8.58
C GLY A 325 26.89 -73.57 7.47
N ARG A 326 26.35 -74.35 6.53
CA ARG A 326 25.37 -74.02 5.48
C ARG A 326 24.39 -72.89 5.83
N ARG A 327 24.36 -71.84 5.00
CA ARG A 327 23.21 -70.95 4.80
C ARG A 327 21.99 -71.78 4.35
N LYS A 328 20.91 -71.75 5.13
CA LYS A 328 19.56 -72.05 4.63
C LYS A 328 18.77 -70.73 4.58
N LYS A 329 18.39 -70.33 3.36
CA LYS A 329 17.30 -69.38 3.11
C LYS A 329 16.02 -69.96 3.72
N LYS A 330 15.29 -69.16 4.50
CA LYS A 330 13.88 -69.43 4.80
C LYS A 330 13.02 -68.38 4.08
N LYS A 331 11.92 -68.93 3.55
CA LYS A 331 10.76 -68.26 2.96
C LYS A 331 10.20 -67.20 3.90
#